data_AF-A0A146LKL4-F1
#
_entry.id   AF-A0A146LKL4-F1
#
_cell.length_a   1.000
_cell.length_b   1.000
_cell.length_c   1.000
_cell.angle_alpha   90.00
_cell.angle_beta   90.00
_cell.angle_gamma   90.00
#
_symmetry.space_group_name_H-M   'P 1'
#
loop_
_entity.id
_entity.type
_entity.pdbx_description
1 polymer ?
#
loop_
_entity_poly.entity_id
_entity_poly.type
_entity_poly.pdbx_seq_one_letter_code
_entity_poly.pdbx_strand_id
1 'polypeptide(L)'
;RTRYLESSKYILPQHRVKFNDGYECPVIGLGTARSLGDEGYEAVKCAIDVGYRHIDCAHLYKNEKDVGRAIAEKIKDGTVKRSDLFITGKLWNSFHRVDMVRPALERTLSDLGLEYLDLYLIHWPMAFKD
;
A
#
# COMPACT_ATOMS: atom_id res chain seq x y z
N ARG A 1 8.24 25.25 -14.68
CA ARG A 1 9.31 24.32 -15.15
C ARG A 1 10.04 23.82 -13.91
N THR A 2 9.42 22.88 -13.20
CA THR A 2 9.83 22.43 -11.86
C THR A 2 11.04 21.52 -12.03
N ARG A 3 12.16 21.85 -11.37
CA ARG A 3 13.36 21.02 -11.35
C ARG A 3 13.02 19.77 -10.53
N TYR A 4 12.75 18.66 -11.20
CA TYR A 4 12.92 17.34 -10.58
C TYR A 4 14.38 17.26 -10.16
N LEU A 5 14.59 17.38 -8.85
CA LEU A 5 15.89 17.26 -8.20
C LEU A 5 16.52 15.93 -8.63
N GLU A 6 17.85 15.91 -8.74
CA GLU A 6 18.66 14.69 -8.90
C GLU A 6 18.29 13.66 -7.82
N SER A 7 17.30 12.80 -8.08
CA SER A 7 16.75 11.83 -7.12
C SER A 7 17.76 10.76 -6.70
N SER A 8 18.87 10.65 -7.43
CA SER A 8 19.96 9.72 -7.13
C SER A 8 20.80 10.08 -5.91
N LYS A 9 20.68 11.30 -5.34
CA LYS A 9 21.46 11.72 -4.16
C LYS A 9 20.81 11.43 -2.80
N TYR A 10 19.51 11.15 -2.74
CA TYR A 10 18.79 10.99 -1.47
C TYR A 10 17.76 9.86 -1.54
N ILE A 11 18.22 8.62 -1.77
CA ILE A 11 17.38 7.44 -1.57
C ILE A 11 17.23 7.22 -0.07
N LEU A 12 15.98 7.15 0.41
CA LEU A 12 15.72 6.89 1.83
C LEU A 12 16.36 5.57 2.28
N PRO A 13 17.08 5.56 3.42
CA PRO A 13 17.66 4.34 3.97
C PRO A 13 16.54 3.35 4.31
N GLN A 14 16.70 2.10 3.85
CA GLN A 14 15.70 1.04 3.98
C GLN A 14 15.85 0.28 5.30
N HIS A 15 15.75 1.00 6.43
CA HIS A 15 15.71 0.33 7.73
C HIS A 15 14.45 -0.54 7.82
N ARG A 16 14.63 -1.78 8.28
CA ARG A 16 13.58 -2.79 8.39
C ARG A 16 13.50 -3.32 9.82
N VAL A 17 12.29 -3.68 10.23
CA VAL A 17 12.03 -4.44 11.46
C VAL A 17 11.59 -5.84 11.10
N LYS A 18 12.04 -6.81 11.90
CA LYS A 18 11.67 -8.21 11.76
C LYS A 18 10.43 -8.50 12.59
N PHE A 19 9.41 -9.08 11.97
CA PHE A 19 8.21 -9.57 12.63
C PHE A 19 8.44 -10.92 13.30
N ASN A 20 7.46 -11.37 14.09
CA ASN A 20 7.53 -12.63 14.84
C ASN A 20 7.52 -13.89 13.95
N ASP A 21 7.05 -13.76 12.71
CA ASP A 21 7.02 -14.79 11.67
C ASP A 21 8.28 -14.78 10.77
N GLY A 22 9.20 -13.85 11.05
CA GLY A 22 10.48 -13.72 10.36
C GLY A 22 10.46 -12.83 9.12
N TYR A 23 9.30 -12.34 8.67
CA TYR A 23 9.22 -11.37 7.58
C TYR A 23 9.73 -9.99 8.03
N GLU A 24 10.15 -9.17 7.07
CA GLU A 24 10.73 -7.85 7.34
C GLU A 24 9.87 -6.71 6.75
N CYS A 25 9.57 -5.72 7.59
CA CYS A 25 8.77 -4.54 7.22
C CYS A 25 9.64 -3.27 7.22
N PRO A 26 9.60 -2.44 6.17
CA PRO A 26 10.22 -1.12 6.19
C PRO A 26 9.62 -0.25 7.32
N VAL A 27 10.50 0.36 8.12
CA VAL A 27 10.09 1.11 9.33
C VAL A 27 9.37 2.42 9.01
N ILE A 28 9.59 2.96 7.82
CA ILE A 28 8.88 4.14 7.31
C ILE A 28 8.00 3.72 6.14
N GLY A 29 6.71 4.06 6.23
CA GLY A 29 5.72 3.83 5.18
C GLY A 29 4.89 5.07 4.87
N LEU A 30 4.34 5.12 3.66
CA LEU A 30 3.40 6.13 3.24
C LEU A 30 1.98 5.71 3.64
N GLY A 31 1.32 6.50 4.48
CA GLY A 31 -0.12 6.36 4.72
C GLY A 31 -0.93 6.99 3.59
N THR A 32 -1.93 6.28 3.09
CA THR A 32 -2.77 6.74 1.97
C THR A 32 -4.16 7.25 2.40
N ALA A 33 -4.41 7.36 3.71
CA ALA A 33 -5.68 7.89 4.21
C ALA A 33 -5.90 9.33 3.72
N ARG A 34 -7.10 9.61 3.17
CA ARG A 34 -7.51 10.92 2.59
C ARG A 34 -6.76 11.33 1.31
N SER A 35 -5.93 10.46 0.74
CA SER A 35 -5.27 10.70 -0.55
C SER A 35 -6.16 10.22 -1.69
N LEU A 36 -7.03 11.08 -2.20
CA LEU A 36 -8.05 10.72 -3.20
C LEU A 36 -7.68 11.22 -4.61
N GLY A 37 -8.09 10.47 -5.63
CA GLY A 37 -7.93 10.86 -7.03
C GLY A 37 -6.46 11.04 -7.43
N ASP A 38 -6.22 11.98 -8.34
CA ASP A 38 -4.89 12.19 -8.94
C ASP A 38 -3.82 12.57 -7.92
N GLU A 39 -4.18 13.29 -6.84
CA GLU A 39 -3.23 13.65 -5.78
C GLU A 39 -2.72 12.41 -5.05
N GLY A 40 -3.59 11.45 -4.74
CA GLY A 40 -3.18 10.21 -4.08
C GLY A 40 -2.34 9.30 -4.98
N TYR A 41 -2.71 9.21 -6.26
CA TYR A 41 -1.93 8.51 -7.27
C TYR A 41 -0.51 9.10 -7.42
N GLU A 42 -0.37 10.42 -7.56
CA GLU A 42 0.93 11.08 -7.66
C GLU A 42 1.74 10.98 -6.37
N ALA A 43 1.09 11.06 -5.20
CA ALA A 43 1.77 10.89 -3.91
C ALA A 43 2.43 9.51 -3.79
N VAL A 44 1.74 8.43 -4.21
CA VAL A 44 2.31 7.06 -4.20
C VAL A 44 3.49 6.96 -5.17
N LYS A 45 3.36 7.51 -6.39
CA LYS A 45 4.46 7.51 -7.37
C LYS A 45 5.70 8.25 -6.85
N CYS A 46 5.50 9.46 -6.32
CA CYS A 46 6.56 10.27 -5.74
C CYS A 46 7.22 9.55 -4.55
N ALA A 47 6.42 8.94 -3.67
CA ALA A 47 6.95 8.18 -2.54
C ALA A 47 7.86 7.03 -3.00
N ILE A 48 7.44 6.26 -4.01
CA ILE A 48 8.26 5.18 -4.58
C ILE A 48 9.56 5.73 -5.18
N ASP A 49 9.48 6.85 -5.91
CA ASP A 49 10.63 7.51 -6.54
C ASP A 49 11.67 8.02 -5.53
N VAL A 50 11.23 8.52 -4.38
CA VAL A 50 12.13 8.98 -3.30
C VAL A 50 12.57 7.85 -2.36
N GLY A 51 12.14 6.62 -2.62
CA GLY A 51 12.64 5.42 -1.95
C GLY A 51 11.70 4.80 -0.92
N TYR A 52 10.45 5.25 -0.77
CA TYR A 52 9.50 4.49 0.06
C TYR A 52 9.29 3.10 -0.51
N ARG A 53 9.26 2.10 0.37
CA ARG A 53 8.95 0.71 0.03
C ARG A 53 7.78 0.15 0.83
N HIS A 54 7.23 0.88 1.79
CA HIS A 54 6.03 0.48 2.51
C HIS A 54 4.88 1.44 2.17
N ILE A 55 3.77 0.89 1.66
CA ILE A 55 2.54 1.64 1.36
C ILE A 55 1.40 1.08 2.22
N ASP A 56 0.82 1.93 3.05
CA ASP A 56 -0.29 1.60 3.93
C ASP A 56 -1.63 1.98 3.30
N CYS A 57 -2.47 0.97 3.07
CA CYS A 57 -3.76 1.06 2.38
C CYS A 57 -4.89 0.57 3.30
N ALA A 58 -6.14 0.85 2.93
CA ALA A 58 -7.31 0.22 3.52
C ALA A 58 -8.52 0.37 2.60
N HIS A 59 -9.40 -0.64 2.63
CA HIS A 59 -10.66 -0.61 1.91
C HIS A 59 -11.49 0.65 2.18
N LEU A 60 -11.53 1.10 3.45
CA LEU A 60 -12.27 2.29 3.87
C LEU A 60 -11.82 3.58 3.15
N TYR A 61 -10.56 3.67 2.75
CA TYR A 61 -10.00 4.90 2.17
C TYR A 61 -10.50 5.16 0.76
N LYS A 62 -11.11 4.16 0.11
CA LYS A 62 -11.75 4.25 -1.22
C LYS A 62 -10.81 4.72 -2.33
N ASN A 63 -9.51 4.45 -2.20
CA ASN A 63 -8.47 4.85 -3.15
C ASN A 63 -7.56 3.69 -3.58
N GLU A 64 -7.88 2.44 -3.22
CA GLU A 64 -7.05 1.27 -3.54
C GLU A 64 -6.78 1.14 -5.06
N LYS A 65 -7.74 1.55 -5.92
CA LYS A 65 -7.55 1.61 -7.38
C LYS A 65 -6.51 2.62 -7.83
N ASP A 66 -6.46 3.78 -7.20
CA ASP A 66 -5.47 4.83 -7.53
C ASP A 66 -4.08 4.41 -7.07
N VAL A 67 -3.98 3.83 -5.88
CA VAL A 67 -2.74 3.26 -5.35
C VAL A 67 -2.24 2.12 -6.24
N GLY A 68 -3.13 1.20 -6.65
CA GLY A 68 -2.81 0.09 -7.53
C GLY A 68 -2.28 0.54 -8.89
N ARG A 69 -2.93 1.55 -9.48
CA ARG A 69 -2.49 2.17 -10.75
C ARG A 69 -1.08 2.79 -10.62
N ALA A 70 -0.80 3.51 -9.53
CA ALA A 70 0.52 4.08 -9.26
C ALA A 70 1.60 2.99 -9.13
N ILE A 71 1.32 1.93 -8.37
CA ILE A 71 2.23 0.80 -8.19
C ILE A 71 2.49 0.09 -9.53
N ALA A 72 1.44 -0.19 -10.30
CA ALA A 72 1.56 -0.87 -11.59
C ALA A 72 2.45 -0.10 -12.57
N GLU A 73 2.33 1.23 -12.60
CA GLU A 73 3.22 2.07 -13.43
C GLU A 73 4.67 2.03 -12.98
N LYS A 74 4.94 2.09 -11.67
CA LYS A 74 6.31 2.02 -11.12
C LYS A 74 6.96 0.65 -11.25
N ILE A 75 6.14 -0.39 -11.37
CA ILE A 75 6.62 -1.72 -11.76
C ILE A 75 6.91 -1.75 -13.27
N LYS A 76 6.00 -1.21 -14.09
CA LYS A 76 6.12 -1.19 -15.55
C LYS A 76 7.31 -0.38 -16.05
N ASP A 77 7.62 0.75 -15.41
CA ASP A 77 8.76 1.60 -15.76
C ASP A 77 10.10 1.10 -15.18
N GLY A 78 10.07 0.05 -14.35
CA GLY A 78 11.25 -0.59 -13.78
C GLY A 78 11.81 0.08 -12.54
N THR A 79 11.12 1.08 -11.96
CA THR A 79 11.57 1.75 -10.73
C THR A 79 11.64 0.78 -9.55
N VAL A 80 10.68 -0.15 -9.46
CA VAL A 80 10.61 -1.20 -8.43
C VAL A 80 10.06 -2.50 -9.00
N LYS A 81 10.35 -3.62 -8.36
CA LYS A 81 9.62 -4.89 -8.52
C LYS A 81 8.52 -4.97 -7.47
N ARG A 82 7.49 -5.80 -7.70
CA ARG A 82 6.47 -6.08 -6.67
C ARG A 82 7.09 -6.54 -5.35
N SER A 83 8.14 -7.38 -5.42
CA SER A 83 8.87 -7.90 -4.26
C SER A 83 9.64 -6.84 -3.47
N ASP A 84 9.88 -5.66 -4.06
CA ASP A 84 10.57 -4.58 -3.36
C ASP A 84 9.61 -3.81 -2.45
N LEU A 85 8.30 -3.93 -2.69
CA LEU A 85 7.24 -3.23 -1.96
C LEU A 85 6.65 -4.10 -0.85
N PHE A 86 6.34 -3.45 0.27
CA PHE A 86 5.59 -3.94 1.39
C PHE A 86 4.22 -3.24 1.41
N ILE A 87 3.16 -3.97 1.07
CA ILE A 87 1.81 -3.42 0.96
C ILE A 87 0.97 -3.90 2.14
N THR A 88 0.51 -2.94 2.94
CA THR A 88 -0.40 -3.19 4.07
C THR A 88 -1.83 -2.89 3.62
N GLY A 89 -2.75 -3.83 3.82
CA GLY A 89 -4.20 -3.62 3.68
C GLY A 89 -4.92 -3.80 5.00
N LYS A 90 -6.20 -3.37 5.07
CA LYS A 90 -7.02 -3.48 6.28
C LYS A 90 -8.45 -3.95 5.99
N LEU A 91 -8.90 -4.96 6.71
CA LEU A 91 -10.27 -5.48 6.72
C LEU A 91 -11.21 -4.49 7.40
N TRP A 92 -12.22 -4.00 6.69
CA TRP A 92 -13.22 -3.08 7.26
C TRP A 92 -14.23 -3.79 8.16
N ASN A 93 -14.79 -3.04 9.11
CA ASN A 93 -15.60 -3.52 10.22
C ASN A 93 -16.87 -4.31 9.81
N SER A 94 -17.45 -4.04 8.64
CA SER A 94 -18.60 -4.81 8.11
C SER A 94 -18.24 -6.22 7.64
N PHE A 95 -16.94 -6.55 7.49
CA PHE A 95 -16.48 -7.80 6.89
C PHE A 95 -15.80 -8.76 7.89
N HIS A 96 -16.06 -8.59 9.19
CA HIS A 96 -15.46 -9.46 10.23
C HIS A 96 -16.07 -10.85 10.31
N ARG A 97 -17.24 -11.09 9.67
CA ARG A 97 -17.77 -12.45 9.56
C ARG A 97 -16.79 -13.32 8.76
N VAL A 98 -16.52 -14.53 9.24
CA VAL A 98 -15.48 -15.43 8.70
C VAL A 98 -15.62 -15.64 7.19
N ASP A 99 -16.84 -15.84 6.71
CA ASP A 99 -17.16 -16.04 5.28
C ASP A 99 -17.03 -14.77 4.43
N MET A 100 -16.97 -13.59 5.06
CA MET A 100 -16.80 -12.29 4.38
C MET A 100 -15.33 -11.85 4.29
N VAL A 101 -14.44 -12.39 5.12
CA VAL A 101 -13.03 -11.97 5.17
C VAL A 101 -12.34 -12.19 3.83
N ARG A 102 -12.47 -13.39 3.25
CA ARG A 102 -11.83 -13.71 1.97
C ARG A 102 -12.37 -12.86 0.81
N PRO A 103 -13.70 -12.73 0.60
CA PRO A 103 -14.23 -11.80 -0.41
C PRO A 103 -13.75 -10.36 -0.26
N ALA A 104 -13.61 -9.86 0.98
CA ALA A 104 -13.11 -8.52 1.23
C ALA A 104 -11.63 -8.37 0.86
N LEU A 105 -10.79 -9.35 1.21
CA LEU A 105 -9.39 -9.39 0.78
C LEU A 105 -9.25 -9.47 -0.74
N GLU A 106 -10.02 -10.35 -1.39
CA GLU A 106 -10.00 -10.50 -2.86
C GLU A 106 -10.42 -9.22 -3.57
N ARG A 107 -11.39 -8.48 -3.02
CA ARG A 107 -11.73 -7.14 -3.52
C ARG A 107 -10.56 -6.17 -3.39
N THR A 108 -9.91 -6.08 -2.23
CA THR A 108 -8.74 -5.22 -2.04
C THR A 108 -7.60 -5.59 -3.00
N LEU A 109 -7.31 -6.89 -3.18
CA LEU A 109 -6.31 -7.37 -4.14
C LEU A 109 -6.68 -6.98 -5.58
N SER A 110 -7.94 -7.15 -5.97
CA SER A 110 -8.43 -6.74 -7.29
C SER A 110 -8.34 -5.22 -7.50
N ASP A 111 -8.71 -4.43 -6.49
CA ASP A 111 -8.67 -2.97 -6.58
C ASP A 111 -7.23 -2.46 -6.66
N LEU A 112 -6.30 -3.05 -5.90
CA LEU A 112 -4.86 -2.75 -5.98
C LEU A 112 -4.18 -3.34 -7.23
N GLY A 113 -4.80 -4.30 -7.91
CA GLY A 113 -4.19 -5.04 -9.02
C GLY A 113 -3.02 -5.93 -8.58
N LEU A 114 -3.11 -6.56 -7.40
CA LEU A 114 -2.06 -7.36 -6.78
C LEU A 114 -2.51 -8.81 -6.56
N GLU A 115 -1.55 -9.73 -6.50
CA GLU A 115 -1.80 -11.15 -6.17
C GLU A 115 -1.73 -11.43 -4.66
N TYR A 116 -1.01 -10.61 -3.91
CA TYR A 116 -0.85 -10.75 -2.46
C TYR A 116 -0.63 -9.40 -1.77
N LEU A 117 -0.91 -9.37 -0.46
CA LEU A 117 -0.51 -8.31 0.47
C LEU A 117 0.60 -8.83 1.39
N ASP A 118 1.48 -7.94 1.82
CA ASP A 118 2.56 -8.27 2.76
C ASP A 118 2.04 -8.26 4.21
N LEU A 119 0.99 -7.48 4.48
CA LEU A 119 0.30 -7.43 5.76
C LEU A 119 -1.20 -7.15 5.58
N TYR A 120 -2.05 -7.87 6.30
CA TYR A 120 -3.49 -7.61 6.32
C TYR A 120 -4.00 -7.51 7.76
N LEU A 121 -4.55 -6.35 8.12
CA LEU A 121 -4.92 -6.03 9.50
C LEU A 121 -6.45 -5.98 9.67
N ILE A 122 -6.93 -6.35 10.86
CA ILE A 122 -8.25 -5.93 11.32
C ILE A 122 -8.19 -4.40 11.53
N HIS A 123 -9.00 -3.63 10.81
CA HIS A 123 -8.87 -2.16 10.84
C HIS A 123 -9.24 -1.57 12.21
N TRP A 124 -10.31 -2.09 12.83
CA TRP A 124 -10.72 -1.74 14.18
C TRP A 124 -11.23 -2.98 14.91
N PRO A 125 -11.13 -3.08 16.24
CA PRO A 125 -11.68 -4.19 17.00
C PRO A 125 -13.20 -4.08 17.19
N MET A 126 -13.95 -3.75 16.14
CA MET A 126 -15.40 -3.59 16.14
C MET A 126 -16.00 -4.26 14.91
N ALA A 127 -16.98 -5.13 15.10
CA ALA A 127 -17.74 -5.74 14.00
C ALA A 127 -19.07 -4.99 13.84
N PHE A 128 -19.31 -4.43 12.65
CA PHE A 128 -20.59 -3.82 12.32
C PHE A 128 -21.53 -4.87 11.76
N LYS A 129 -22.82 -4.72 12.08
CA LYS A 129 -23.89 -5.53 11.51
C LYS A 129 -24.44 -4.72 10.33
N ASP A 130 -24.42 -5.32 9.14
CA ASP A 130 -25.18 -4.80 8.00
C ASP A 130 -26.69 -4.94 8.26
#